data_AF-A0AA35VHK6-F1
#
_entry.id   AF-A0AA35VHK6-F1
#
_cell.length_a   1.000
_cell.length_b   1.000
_cell.length_c   1.000
_cell.angle_alpha   90.00
_cell.angle_beta   90.00
_cell.angle_gamma   90.00
#
_symmetry.space_group_name_H-M   'P 1'
#
loop_
_entity.id
_entity.type
_entity.pdbx_description
1 polymer ?
#
loop_
_entity_poly.entity_id
_entity_poly.type
_entity_poly.pdbx_seq_one_letter_code
_entity_poly.pdbx_strand_id
1 'polypeptide(L)'
;MSSLKLLRAMTSHFKLLRVVTNHIVSKSTKHQENELTTSDSNRSSSKEVALRLKTAAETAIGSIGLGYDLTEDLRLKYCKGKSPESRLIGIDDEQVRDILIPGGILIQNVSKSINCDKGERMRFSSDTLSFQKMSEQFNQDVSLSGRIPTGQLNAAFEFTGSWQKDAANTKSLALDGVFITLYNIKLEKSQIALRDHVKNAVPSTWEPAALAK
;
A
#
# COMPACT_ATOMS: atom_id res chain seq x y z
N MET A 1 -8.14 26.16 -4.18
CA MET A 1 -7.37 25.14 -4.92
C MET A 1 -8.38 24.15 -5.50
N SER A 2 -8.64 24.17 -6.81
CA SER A 2 -9.81 23.47 -7.43
C SER A 2 -9.87 21.97 -7.11
N SER A 3 -11.08 21.45 -6.90
CA SER A 3 -11.42 20.03 -6.69
C SER A 3 -10.83 19.08 -7.74
N LEU A 4 -10.46 19.59 -8.91
CA LEU A 4 -9.71 18.88 -9.96
C LEU A 4 -8.29 18.45 -9.54
N LYS A 5 -7.60 19.21 -8.67
CA LYS A 5 -6.26 18.84 -8.16
C LYS A 5 -6.35 17.69 -7.14
N LEU A 6 -7.39 17.70 -6.31
CA LEU A 6 -7.67 16.61 -5.36
C LEU A 6 -8.07 15.33 -6.13
N LEU A 7 -8.91 15.45 -7.16
CA LEU A 7 -9.30 14.33 -8.02
C LEU A 7 -8.13 13.74 -8.83
N ARG A 8 -7.18 14.57 -9.30
CA ARG A 8 -5.94 14.11 -9.96
C ARG A 8 -4.98 13.42 -8.99
N ALA A 9 -4.87 13.90 -7.75
CA ALA A 9 -4.12 13.19 -6.71
C ALA A 9 -4.79 11.83 -6.43
N MET A 10 -6.10 11.80 -6.18
CA MET A 10 -6.84 10.57 -5.90
C MET A 10 -6.75 9.52 -7.05
N THR A 11 -6.88 9.92 -8.32
CA THR A 11 -6.83 9.00 -9.47
C THR A 11 -5.43 8.44 -9.81
N SER A 12 -4.36 9.03 -9.26
CA SER A 12 -3.01 8.49 -9.40
C SER A 12 -2.68 7.45 -8.31
N HIS A 13 -3.35 7.49 -7.16
CA HIS A 13 -2.95 6.77 -5.95
C HIS A 13 -3.75 5.47 -5.67
N PHE A 14 -4.81 5.16 -6.42
CA PHE A 14 -5.53 3.88 -6.29
C PHE A 14 -4.88 2.68 -7.02
N LYS A 15 -3.63 2.85 -7.49
CA LYS A 15 -3.11 2.05 -8.60
C LYS A 15 -2.23 0.87 -8.27
N LEU A 16 -1.84 0.66 -7.01
CA LEU A 16 -0.94 -0.44 -6.74
C LEU A 16 -1.07 -0.93 -5.31
N LEU A 17 -1.78 -2.04 -5.15
CA LEU A 17 -1.63 -2.83 -3.95
C LEU A 17 -0.55 -3.89 -4.20
N ARG A 18 0.65 -3.63 -3.68
CA ARG A 18 1.74 -4.60 -3.66
C ARG A 18 1.56 -5.53 -2.47
N VAL A 19 1.35 -6.83 -2.72
CA VAL A 19 1.55 -7.85 -1.68
C VAL A 19 3.06 -8.05 -1.55
N VAL A 20 3.66 -7.34 -0.59
CA VAL A 20 5.10 -7.39 -0.31
C VAL A 20 5.37 -8.40 0.80
N THR A 21 6.28 -9.33 0.56
CA THR A 21 6.90 -10.14 1.61
C THR A 21 8.29 -9.59 1.94
N ASN A 22 8.48 -9.31 3.23
CA ASN A 22 9.71 -8.98 3.95
C ASN A 22 10.44 -7.67 3.58
N HIS A 23 10.63 -6.85 4.62
CA HIS A 23 11.57 -5.72 4.63
C HIS A 23 12.80 -6.14 5.43
N ILE A 24 13.99 -5.96 4.87
CA ILE A 24 15.20 -5.76 5.67
C ILE A 24 15.49 -4.26 5.54
N VAL A 25 15.23 -3.50 6.61
CA VAL A 25 15.82 -2.18 6.77
C VAL A 25 17.05 -2.38 7.63
N SER A 26 18.24 -2.25 7.04
CA SER A 26 19.47 -2.28 7.81
C SER A 26 19.59 -1.01 8.64
N LYS A 27 19.14 -1.05 9.90
CA LYS A 27 19.79 -0.28 10.96
C LYS A 27 21.14 -0.92 11.21
N SER A 28 22.21 -0.13 11.23
CA SER A 28 23.54 -0.63 11.55
C SER A 28 23.59 -1.02 13.04
N THR A 29 23.36 -2.30 13.34
CA THR A 29 23.76 -3.01 14.57
C THR A 29 23.93 -4.51 14.25
N LYS A 30 25.00 -5.12 14.78
CA LYS A 30 25.72 -6.33 14.32
C LYS A 30 25.04 -7.71 14.57
N HIS A 31 25.28 -8.66 13.63
CA HIS A 31 25.40 -10.17 13.67
C HIS A 31 24.28 -11.01 14.37
N GLN A 32 23.89 -12.25 13.98
CA GLN A 32 24.46 -13.36 13.19
C GLN A 32 23.33 -14.36 12.79
N GLU A 33 23.50 -15.12 11.69
CA GLU A 33 22.59 -16.16 11.15
C GLU A 33 22.69 -17.53 11.86
N ASN A 34 21.62 -18.35 11.78
CA ASN A 34 21.76 -19.79 11.50
C ASN A 34 20.45 -20.43 10.99
N GLU A 35 20.57 -21.25 9.94
CA GLU A 35 19.56 -22.08 9.29
C GLU A 35 19.14 -23.31 10.14
N LEU A 36 17.92 -23.81 9.92
CA LEU A 36 17.63 -25.23 10.15
C LEU A 36 16.57 -25.78 9.17
N THR A 37 16.92 -26.90 8.57
CA THR A 37 16.12 -27.78 7.70
C THR A 37 15.19 -28.70 8.50
N THR A 38 14.03 -29.08 7.94
CA THR A 38 13.65 -30.47 7.59
C THR A 38 12.13 -30.68 7.46
N SER A 39 11.81 -31.60 6.55
CA SER A 39 10.53 -31.89 5.93
C SER A 39 9.88 -33.15 6.50
N ASP A 40 8.59 -33.04 6.85
CA ASP A 40 7.55 -34.10 6.77
C ASP A 40 6.11 -33.55 7.01
N SER A 41 5.96 -32.24 7.23
CA SER A 41 4.71 -31.49 7.38
C SER A 41 4.02 -31.05 6.07
N ASN A 42 4.56 -31.48 4.91
CA ASN A 42 4.41 -30.78 3.63
C ASN A 42 3.00 -30.76 3.03
N ARG A 43 2.15 -31.78 3.26
CA ARG A 43 0.85 -31.91 2.56
C ARG A 43 -0.30 -31.15 3.24
N SER A 44 -0.33 -31.14 4.57
CA SER A 44 -1.26 -30.32 5.36
C SER A 44 -0.86 -28.84 5.26
N SER A 45 0.45 -28.57 5.32
CA SER A 45 1.04 -27.24 5.11
C SER A 45 0.69 -26.66 3.73
N SER A 46 0.72 -27.46 2.65
CA SER A 46 0.41 -26.97 1.30
C SER A 46 -1.03 -26.45 1.14
N LYS A 47 -2.02 -27.14 1.73
CA LYS A 47 -3.43 -26.70 1.68
C LYS A 47 -3.64 -25.41 2.48
N GLU A 48 -3.02 -25.33 3.66
CA GLU A 48 -3.08 -24.14 4.52
C GLU A 48 -2.42 -22.93 3.84
N VAL A 49 -1.26 -23.13 3.22
CA VAL A 49 -0.57 -22.08 2.44
C VAL A 49 -1.44 -21.61 1.27
N ALA A 50 -2.05 -22.53 0.51
CA ALA A 50 -2.94 -22.18 -0.58
C ALA A 50 -4.16 -21.38 -0.10
N LEU A 51 -4.75 -21.77 1.04
CA LEU A 51 -5.86 -21.04 1.66
C LEU A 51 -5.44 -19.63 2.07
N ARG A 52 -4.29 -19.48 2.75
CA ARG A 52 -3.77 -18.17 3.16
C ARG A 52 -3.49 -17.25 1.97
N LEU A 53 -2.91 -17.79 0.90
CA LEU A 53 -2.65 -17.05 -0.34
C LEU A 53 -3.96 -16.63 -1.02
N LYS A 54 -4.98 -17.50 -1.03
CA LYS A 54 -6.32 -17.18 -1.53
C LYS A 54 -6.94 -16.05 -0.73
N THR A 55 -6.96 -16.15 0.59
CA THR A 55 -7.49 -15.10 1.49
C THR A 55 -6.76 -13.78 1.31
N ALA A 56 -5.43 -13.80 1.17
CA ALA A 56 -4.64 -12.60 0.92
C ALA A 56 -5.01 -11.93 -0.41
N ALA A 57 -5.25 -12.72 -1.46
CA ALA A 57 -5.67 -12.22 -2.76
C ALA A 57 -7.10 -11.66 -2.75
N GLU A 58 -8.05 -12.35 -2.11
CA GLU A 58 -9.42 -11.87 -1.91
C GLU A 58 -9.42 -10.55 -1.14
N THR A 59 -8.60 -10.46 -0.09
CA THR A 59 -8.41 -9.22 0.68
C THR A 59 -7.81 -8.12 -0.19
N ALA A 60 -6.80 -8.44 -1.01
CA ALA A 60 -6.18 -7.51 -1.94
C ALA A 60 -7.19 -6.93 -2.94
N ILE A 61 -8.00 -7.79 -3.56
CA ILE A 61 -9.05 -7.39 -4.51
C ILE A 61 -10.12 -6.57 -3.81
N GLY A 62 -10.58 -7.00 -2.63
CA GLY A 62 -11.57 -6.30 -1.82
C GLY A 62 -11.11 -4.90 -1.38
N SER A 63 -9.80 -4.68 -1.27
CA SER A 63 -9.22 -3.38 -0.90
C SER A 63 -9.18 -2.36 -2.03
N ILE A 64 -9.38 -2.78 -3.29
CA ILE A 64 -9.36 -1.83 -4.40
C ILE A 64 -10.49 -0.82 -4.23
N GLY A 65 -10.10 0.45 -4.31
CA GLY A 65 -10.99 1.59 -4.13
C GLY A 65 -11.28 1.99 -2.69
N LEU A 66 -10.75 1.26 -1.69
CA LEU A 66 -10.77 1.69 -0.30
C LEU A 66 -9.68 2.74 0.00
N GLY A 67 -9.84 3.47 1.10
CA GLY A 67 -8.90 4.52 1.52
C GLY A 67 -7.76 4.01 2.41
N TYR A 68 -6.68 4.78 2.49
CA TYR A 68 -5.58 4.56 3.44
C TYR A 68 -5.33 5.82 4.25
N ASP A 69 -4.80 5.65 5.48
CA ASP A 69 -4.19 6.76 6.19
C ASP A 69 -2.73 6.92 5.76
N LEU A 70 -2.33 8.11 5.34
CA LEU A 70 -0.95 8.40 4.99
C LEU A 70 -0.05 8.59 6.21
N THR A 71 -0.64 8.88 7.38
CA THR A 71 0.12 8.96 8.64
C THR A 71 0.42 7.58 9.22
N GLU A 72 -0.33 6.57 8.78
CA GLU A 72 -0.07 5.15 9.02
C GLU A 72 0.69 4.55 7.83
N ASP A 73 0.68 3.24 7.74
CA ASP A 73 1.35 2.47 6.70
C ASP A 73 0.35 2.07 5.59
N LEU A 74 0.85 1.81 4.38
CA LEU A 74 0.03 1.40 3.23
C LEU A 74 -0.10 -0.12 3.08
N ARG A 75 0.46 -0.91 4.00
CA ARG A 75 0.20 -2.35 4.04
C ARG A 75 -1.31 -2.61 4.15
N LEU A 76 -1.76 -3.68 3.50
CA LEU A 76 -3.16 -4.13 3.44
C LEU A 76 -3.93 -4.05 4.76
N LYS A 77 -3.28 -4.39 5.88
CA LYS A 77 -3.90 -4.39 7.22
C LYS A 77 -4.34 -3.01 7.71
N TYR A 78 -3.82 -1.92 7.13
CA TYR A 78 -4.16 -0.53 7.45
C TYR A 78 -5.18 0.07 6.47
N CYS A 79 -5.69 -0.72 5.53
CA CYS A 79 -6.75 -0.29 4.63
C CYS A 79 -8.01 0.09 5.43
N LYS A 80 -8.59 1.25 5.13
CA LYS A 80 -9.78 1.77 5.79
C LYS A 80 -11.03 1.27 5.10
N GLY A 81 -11.98 0.80 5.91
CA GLY A 81 -13.19 0.16 5.40
C GLY A 81 -12.97 -1.33 5.19
N LYS A 82 -14.06 -2.09 5.31
CA LYS A 82 -14.05 -3.56 5.14
C LYS A 82 -15.20 -4.06 4.28
N SER A 83 -15.96 -3.15 3.68
CA SER A 83 -17.13 -3.46 2.87
C SER A 83 -17.05 -2.75 1.52
N PRO A 84 -17.69 -3.30 0.47
CA PRO A 84 -17.82 -2.63 -0.81
C PRO A 84 -18.40 -1.21 -0.66
N GLU A 85 -19.35 -1.00 0.24
CA GLU A 85 -19.96 0.32 0.54
C GLU A 85 -18.95 1.40 0.96
N SER A 86 -17.87 1.00 1.63
CA SER A 86 -16.81 1.92 2.06
C SER A 86 -15.81 2.34 0.98
N ARG A 87 -15.96 1.83 -0.26
CA ARG A 87 -15.11 2.24 -1.39
C ARG A 87 -15.31 3.71 -1.70
N LEU A 88 -14.20 4.43 -1.87
CA LEU A 88 -14.16 5.83 -2.23
C LEU A 88 -14.46 6.05 -3.73
N ILE A 89 -14.17 5.03 -4.54
CA ILE A 89 -14.39 5.02 -5.98
C ILE A 89 -15.40 3.94 -6.39
N GLY A 90 -16.13 4.19 -7.47
CA GLY A 90 -17.01 3.21 -8.08
C GLY A 90 -16.21 2.14 -8.81
N ILE A 91 -16.62 0.89 -8.64
CA ILE A 91 -16.11 -0.28 -9.36
C ILE A 91 -17.33 -1.00 -9.91
N ASP A 92 -17.27 -1.42 -11.18
CA ASP A 92 -18.33 -2.21 -11.82
C ASP A 92 -18.23 -3.66 -11.31
N ASP A 93 -19.11 -4.00 -10.37
CA ASP A 93 -19.23 -5.35 -9.82
C ASP A 93 -20.29 -6.20 -10.57
N GLU A 94 -20.95 -5.67 -11.61
CA GLU A 94 -21.89 -6.43 -12.44
C GLU A 94 -21.14 -7.29 -13.46
N GLN A 95 -20.08 -6.72 -14.04
CA GLN A 95 -19.23 -7.40 -15.00
C GLN A 95 -18.05 -8.09 -14.31
N VAL A 96 -18.22 -9.36 -13.97
CA VAL A 96 -17.21 -10.17 -13.27
C VAL A 96 -16.57 -11.25 -14.14
N ARG A 97 -15.42 -11.75 -13.69
CA ARG A 97 -14.70 -12.91 -14.24
C ARG A 97 -13.89 -13.60 -13.15
N ASP A 98 -13.49 -14.83 -13.42
CA ASP A 98 -12.49 -15.52 -12.60
C ASP A 98 -11.08 -15.11 -13.06
N ILE A 99 -10.16 -14.98 -12.12
CA ILE A 99 -8.74 -14.70 -12.39
C ILE A 99 -7.84 -15.72 -11.70
N LEU A 100 -6.74 -16.07 -12.37
CA LEU A 100 -5.69 -16.90 -11.80
C LEU A 100 -4.56 -16.01 -11.29
N ILE A 101 -4.22 -16.14 -10.02
CA ILE A 101 -3.07 -15.45 -9.42
C ILE A 101 -1.84 -16.37 -9.39
N PRO A 102 -0.61 -15.83 -9.22
CA PRO A 102 0.57 -16.66 -9.04
C PRO A 102 0.41 -17.69 -7.93
N GLY A 103 0.89 -18.91 -8.19
CA GLY A 103 0.62 -20.08 -7.34
C GLY A 103 -0.57 -20.94 -7.81
N GLY A 104 -1.19 -20.60 -8.94
CA GLY A 104 -2.27 -21.41 -9.52
C GLY A 104 -3.59 -21.31 -8.76
N ILE A 105 -3.77 -20.24 -7.98
CA ILE A 105 -4.95 -20.03 -7.15
C ILE A 105 -6.00 -19.29 -7.98
N LEU A 106 -7.20 -19.86 -8.04
CA LEU A 106 -8.34 -19.26 -8.73
C LEU A 106 -9.12 -18.36 -7.76
N ILE A 107 -9.32 -17.10 -8.15
CA ILE A 107 -10.20 -16.16 -7.46
C ILE A 107 -11.40 -15.89 -8.34
N GLN A 108 -12.59 -16.10 -7.78
CA GLN A 108 -13.85 -16.00 -8.52
C GLN A 108 -14.50 -14.64 -8.40
N ASN A 109 -15.38 -14.32 -9.34
CA ASN A 109 -16.26 -13.14 -9.29
C ASN A 109 -15.51 -11.81 -9.11
N VAL A 110 -14.36 -11.66 -9.75
CA VAL A 110 -13.57 -10.43 -9.72
C VAL A 110 -14.05 -9.48 -10.81
N SER A 111 -14.29 -8.20 -10.48
CA SER A 111 -14.62 -7.17 -11.47
C SER A 111 -13.66 -7.20 -12.66
N LYS A 112 -14.18 -7.11 -13.89
CA LYS A 112 -13.36 -7.09 -15.12
C LYS A 112 -12.37 -5.94 -15.16
N SER A 113 -12.64 -4.87 -14.43
CA SER A 113 -11.74 -3.71 -14.30
C SER A 113 -10.54 -3.98 -13.38
N ILE A 114 -10.53 -5.08 -12.61
CA ILE A 114 -9.43 -5.42 -11.71
C ILE A 114 -8.53 -6.45 -12.38
N ASN A 115 -7.27 -6.08 -12.57
CA ASN A 115 -6.24 -6.92 -13.18
C ASN A 115 -5.25 -7.43 -12.12
N CYS A 116 -4.76 -8.65 -12.33
CA CYS A 116 -3.64 -9.22 -11.59
C CYS A 116 -2.43 -9.27 -12.51
N ASP A 117 -1.50 -8.35 -12.28
CA ASP A 117 -0.25 -8.27 -13.01
C ASP A 117 0.85 -9.10 -12.33
N LYS A 118 1.87 -9.43 -13.12
CA LYS A 118 3.08 -10.07 -12.61
C LYS A 118 3.71 -9.22 -11.50
N GLY A 119 4.23 -9.90 -10.49
CA GLY A 119 5.06 -9.30 -9.47
C GLY A 119 6.41 -8.84 -10.01
N GLU A 120 7.18 -8.19 -9.14
CA GLU A 120 8.52 -7.72 -9.44
C GLU A 120 9.42 -7.90 -8.22
N ARG A 121 10.72 -8.09 -8.48
CA ARG A 121 11.77 -8.06 -7.46
C ARG A 121 12.62 -6.82 -7.73
N MET A 122 12.66 -5.91 -6.77
CA MET A 122 13.39 -4.67 -6.90
C MET A 122 14.41 -4.56 -5.76
N ARG A 123 15.67 -4.27 -6.09
CA ARG A 123 16.66 -3.85 -5.10
C ARG A 123 16.57 -2.33 -4.98
N PHE A 124 16.43 -1.85 -3.76
CA PHE A 124 16.53 -0.45 -3.42
C PHE A 124 17.80 -0.23 -2.63
N SER A 125 18.59 0.75 -3.05
CA SER A 125 19.75 1.22 -2.32
C SER A 125 19.80 2.74 -2.47
N SER A 126 19.86 3.45 -1.35
CA SER A 126 20.02 4.91 -1.32
C SER A 126 21.42 5.28 -0.83
N ASP A 127 21.85 6.48 -1.19
CA ASP A 127 22.94 7.14 -0.47
C ASP A 127 22.55 7.43 0.99
N THR A 128 23.52 7.91 1.76
CA THR A 128 23.29 8.51 3.07
C THR A 128 22.62 9.87 2.90
N LEU A 129 21.33 9.95 3.23
CA LEU A 129 20.47 11.11 3.06
C LEU A 129 20.15 11.79 4.40
N SER A 130 19.85 13.09 4.35
CA SER A 130 19.19 13.78 5.47
C SER A 130 17.76 13.25 5.65
N PHE A 131 17.19 13.40 6.86
CA PHE A 131 15.79 13.06 7.13
C PHE A 131 14.81 13.64 6.09
N GLN A 132 14.95 14.92 5.73
CA GLN A 132 14.06 15.59 4.78
C GLN A 132 14.11 14.97 3.38
N LYS A 133 15.31 14.72 2.84
CA LYS A 133 15.48 14.06 1.54
C LYS A 133 14.91 12.64 1.53
N MET A 134 15.13 11.89 2.61
CA MET A 134 14.56 10.55 2.72
C MET A 134 13.02 10.60 2.75
N SER A 135 12.45 11.57 3.48
CA SER A 135 11.00 11.81 3.48
C SER A 135 10.46 12.19 2.11
N GLU A 136 11.14 13.04 1.36
CA GLU A 136 10.74 13.38 -0.01
C GLU A 136 10.73 12.14 -0.91
N GLN A 137 11.73 11.26 -0.78
CA GLN A 137 11.82 10.03 -1.57
C GLN A 137 10.66 9.07 -1.25
N PHE A 138 10.39 8.80 0.03
CA PHE A 138 9.23 7.98 0.43
C PHE A 138 7.90 8.57 -0.03
N ASN A 139 7.77 9.90 -0.03
CA ASN A 139 6.57 10.58 -0.51
C ASN A 139 6.40 10.42 -2.02
N GLN A 140 7.48 10.53 -2.79
CA GLN A 140 7.46 10.36 -4.25
C GLN A 140 7.06 8.93 -4.66
N ASP A 141 7.50 7.92 -3.90
CA ASP A 141 7.14 6.51 -4.14
C ASP A 141 5.62 6.29 -4.08
N VAL A 142 4.92 7.12 -3.31
CA VAL A 142 3.46 7.12 -3.21
C VAL A 142 2.84 8.30 -3.94
N SER A 143 3.53 8.93 -4.90
CA SER A 143 3.02 10.06 -5.72
C SER A 143 2.64 11.33 -4.94
N LEU A 144 3.19 11.52 -3.75
CA LEU A 144 3.05 12.73 -2.94
C LEU A 144 4.26 13.67 -3.11
N SER A 145 4.00 14.96 -2.92
CA SER A 145 5.04 15.99 -2.88
C SER A 145 5.25 16.51 -1.46
N GLY A 146 6.47 16.92 -1.13
CA GLY A 146 6.79 17.60 0.13
C GLY A 146 7.62 16.74 1.09
N ARG A 147 7.88 17.31 2.28
CA ARG A 147 8.86 16.81 3.27
C ARG A 147 8.25 16.27 4.56
N ILE A 148 6.92 16.26 4.65
CA ILE A 148 6.24 15.69 5.82
C ILE A 148 6.30 14.18 5.68
N PRO A 149 6.84 13.44 6.66
CA PRO A 149 7.00 12.00 6.53
C PRO A 149 5.65 11.28 6.57
N THR A 150 5.51 10.29 5.69
CA THR A 150 4.42 9.30 5.73
C THR A 150 4.68 8.25 6.80
N GLY A 151 3.62 7.56 7.23
CA GLY A 151 3.79 6.44 8.15
C GLY A 151 4.53 5.26 7.55
N GLN A 152 4.64 5.15 6.21
CA GLN A 152 5.59 4.22 5.58
C GLN A 152 7.05 4.53 5.91
N LEU A 153 7.45 5.80 5.89
CA LEU A 153 8.80 6.19 6.34
C LEU A 153 8.97 5.86 7.81
N ASN A 154 7.96 6.19 8.64
CA ASN A 154 8.00 5.93 10.07
C ASN A 154 8.13 4.43 10.36
N ALA A 155 7.38 3.59 9.65
CA ALA A 155 7.45 2.15 9.77
C ALA A 155 8.80 1.58 9.31
N ALA A 156 9.38 2.12 8.22
CA ALA A 156 10.67 1.67 7.71
C ALA A 156 11.81 1.94 8.70
N PHE A 157 11.83 3.11 9.34
CA PHE A 157 12.91 3.50 10.27
C PHE A 157 12.55 3.36 11.75
N GLU A 158 11.36 2.85 12.05
CA GLU A 158 10.80 2.67 13.39
C GLU A 158 10.69 3.99 14.18
N PHE A 159 10.29 5.06 13.50
CA PHE A 159 9.95 6.33 14.15
C PHE A 159 8.57 6.25 14.78
N THR A 160 8.45 6.72 16.01
CA THR A 160 7.21 6.71 16.80
C THR A 160 6.90 8.07 17.42
N GLY A 161 7.79 9.05 17.26
CA GLY A 161 7.67 10.38 17.83
C GLY A 161 6.96 11.37 16.90
N SER A 162 6.93 12.62 17.33
CA SER A 162 6.58 13.73 16.43
C SER A 162 7.69 13.91 15.41
N TRP A 163 7.35 14.03 14.13
CA TRP A 163 8.32 14.09 13.04
C TRP A 163 9.40 15.17 13.22
N GLN A 164 9.08 16.31 13.86
CA GLN A 164 10.06 17.37 14.12
C GLN A 164 11.19 16.90 15.05
N LYS A 165 10.85 16.14 16.09
CA LYS A 165 11.83 15.58 17.03
C LYS A 165 12.65 14.49 16.36
N ASP A 166 12.00 13.59 15.63
CA ASP A 166 12.68 12.52 14.91
C ASP A 166 13.64 13.10 13.86
N ALA A 167 13.23 14.14 13.13
CA ALA A 167 14.09 14.86 12.20
C ALA A 167 15.28 15.53 12.89
N ALA A 168 15.06 16.21 14.02
CA ALA A 168 16.12 16.89 14.76
C ALA A 168 17.15 15.92 15.36
N ASN A 169 16.71 14.74 15.78
CA ASN A 169 17.56 13.71 16.38
C ASN A 169 18.22 12.78 15.35
N THR A 170 17.81 12.86 14.08
CA THR A 170 18.33 12.01 13.01
C THR A 170 19.42 12.73 12.23
N LYS A 171 20.67 12.27 12.38
CA LYS A 171 21.80 12.79 11.61
C LYS A 171 21.70 12.45 10.12
N SER A 172 21.41 11.19 9.81
CA SER A 172 21.32 10.69 8.44
C SER A 172 20.59 9.35 8.39
N LEU A 173 20.02 9.03 7.23
CA LEU A 173 19.30 7.81 6.91
C LEU A 173 19.84 7.19 5.63
N ALA A 174 19.78 5.87 5.54
CA ALA A 174 20.03 5.13 4.31
C ALA A 174 19.10 3.93 4.27
N LEU A 175 18.68 3.54 3.07
CA LEU A 175 17.85 2.36 2.81
C LEU A 175 18.62 1.45 1.85
N ASP A 176 18.93 0.22 2.27
CA ASP A 176 19.34 -0.86 1.37
C ASP A 176 18.47 -2.07 1.66
N GLY A 177 17.87 -2.64 0.62
CA GLY A 177 16.94 -3.74 0.77
C GLY A 177 16.45 -4.29 -0.57
N VAL A 178 15.83 -5.46 -0.51
CA VAL A 178 15.17 -6.09 -1.66
C VAL A 178 13.69 -6.19 -1.36
N PHE A 179 12.88 -5.67 -2.26
CA PHE A 179 11.42 -5.70 -2.18
C PHE A 179 10.92 -6.71 -3.20
N ILE A 180 10.18 -7.71 -2.71
CA ILE A 180 9.58 -8.75 -3.55
C ILE A 180 8.08 -8.54 -3.53
N THR A 181 7.55 -8.12 -4.67
CA THR A 181 6.11 -8.09 -4.93
C THR A 181 5.75 -9.39 -5.64
N LEU A 182 4.83 -10.19 -5.08
CA LEU A 182 4.44 -11.47 -5.69
C LEU A 182 3.55 -11.29 -6.92
N TYR A 183 2.62 -10.34 -6.83
CA TYR A 183 1.73 -9.89 -7.89
C TYR A 183 1.20 -8.49 -7.54
N ASN A 184 0.67 -7.82 -8.55
CA ASN A 184 0.06 -6.52 -8.40
C ASN A 184 -1.43 -6.63 -8.71
N ILE A 185 -2.29 -6.36 -7.72
CA ILE A 185 -3.72 -6.17 -7.96
C ILE A 185 -3.93 -4.68 -8.25
N LYS A 186 -4.44 -4.38 -9.43
CA LYS A 186 -4.61 -3.00 -9.90
C LYS A 186 -5.94 -2.82 -10.61
N LEU A 187 -6.52 -1.63 -10.44
CA LEU A 187 -7.63 -1.19 -11.25
C LEU A 187 -7.11 -0.74 -12.63
N GLU A 188 -7.75 -1.21 -13.70
CA GLU A 188 -7.50 -0.78 -15.06
C GLU A 188 -7.72 0.73 -15.19
N LYS A 189 -6.93 1.39 -16.04
CA LYS A 189 -7.05 2.83 -16.29
C LYS A 189 -8.32 3.13 -17.12
N SER A 190 -9.48 3.02 -16.50
CA SER A 190 -10.77 3.49 -17.02
C SER A 190 -11.21 4.76 -16.26
N GLN A 191 -12.38 5.30 -16.59
CA GLN A 191 -12.91 6.51 -15.94
C GLN A 191 -13.28 6.23 -14.47
N ILE A 192 -12.30 6.40 -13.59
CA ILE A 192 -12.48 6.29 -12.14
C ILE A 192 -13.41 7.42 -11.67
N ALA A 193 -14.60 7.05 -11.20
CA ALA A 193 -15.57 7.97 -10.61
C ALA A 193 -15.58 7.83 -9.09
N LEU A 194 -15.69 8.95 -8.37
CA LEU A 194 -15.93 8.93 -6.92
C LEU A 194 -17.36 8.44 -6.64
N ARG A 195 -17.55 7.71 -5.54
CA ARG A 195 -18.89 7.37 -5.06
C ARG A 195 -19.59 8.59 -4.50
N ASP A 196 -20.92 8.59 -4.52
CA ASP A 196 -21.71 9.78 -4.18
C ASP A 196 -21.57 10.17 -2.72
N HIS A 197 -21.43 9.21 -1.79
CA HIS A 197 -21.16 9.53 -0.39
C HIS A 197 -19.85 10.32 -0.22
N VAL A 198 -18.83 10.06 -1.05
CA VAL A 198 -17.57 10.81 -1.02
C VAL A 198 -17.79 12.21 -1.57
N LYS A 199 -18.46 12.35 -2.72
CA LYS A 199 -18.77 13.66 -3.31
C LYS A 199 -19.55 14.54 -2.33
N ASN A 200 -20.52 13.95 -1.63
CA ASN A 200 -21.36 14.64 -0.65
C ASN A 200 -20.60 14.99 0.64
N ALA A 201 -19.53 14.25 0.98
CA ALA A 201 -18.69 14.54 2.12
C ALA A 201 -17.68 15.67 1.86
N VAL A 202 -17.38 15.99 0.59
CA VAL A 202 -16.52 17.12 0.26
C VAL A 202 -17.35 18.41 0.28
N PRO A 203 -17.08 19.36 1.18
CA PRO A 203 -17.79 20.62 1.18
C PRO A 203 -17.49 21.41 -0.09
N SER A 204 -18.48 22.18 -0.55
CA SER A 204 -18.35 23.05 -1.72
C SER A 204 -17.36 24.20 -1.50
N THR A 205 -17.12 24.60 -0.25
CA THR A 205 -16.17 25.63 0.14
C THR A 205 -15.14 25.10 1.15
N TRP A 206 -13.93 25.63 1.08
CA TRP A 206 -12.85 25.29 2.01
C TRP A 206 -12.83 26.30 3.15
N GLU A 207 -13.66 26.06 4.17
CA GLU A 207 -13.75 26.87 5.39
C GLU A 207 -13.03 26.16 6.55
N PRO A 208 -11.78 26.53 6.91
CA PRO A 208 -10.99 25.79 7.88
C PRO A 208 -11.66 25.64 9.25
N ALA A 209 -12.37 26.67 9.72
CA ALA A 209 -13.06 26.62 11.00
C ALA A 209 -14.26 25.65 11.02
N ALA A 210 -14.89 25.42 9.87
CA ALA A 210 -15.96 24.44 9.74
C ALA A 210 -15.42 22.99 9.63
N LEU A 211 -14.20 22.84 9.11
CA LEU A 211 -13.52 21.55 8.91
C LEU A 211 -12.78 21.04 10.16
N ALA A 212 -12.44 21.91 11.10
CA ALA A 212 -11.68 21.57 12.30
C ALA A 212 -12.55 21.12 13.49
N LYS A 213 -13.82 20.75 13.24
CA LYS A 213 -14.77 20.32 14.27
C LYS A 213 -14.81 18.80 14.44
#